data_AF-A0A929EUD5-F1
#
_entry.id   AF-A0A929EUD5-F1
#
_cell.length_a   1.000
_cell.length_b   1.000
_cell.length_c   1.000
_cell.angle_alpha   90.00
_cell.angle_beta   90.00
_cell.angle_gamma   90.00
#
_symmetry.space_group_name_H-M   'P 1'
#
loop_
_entity.id
_entity.type
_entity.pdbx_description
1 polymer ?
#
loop_
_entity_poly.entity_id
_entity_poly.type
_entity_poly.pdbx_seq_one_letter_code
_entity_poly.pdbx_strand_id
1 'polypeptide(L)' 'MPIYEYLCCCCNQCFETLVFRSDEPPPQCPHCGAESVER' A
#
# COMPACT_ATOMS: atom_id res chain seq x y z
N MET A 1 5.57 11.75 10.91
CA MET A 1 5.70 11.10 9.59
C MET A 1 4.49 10.20 9.42
N PRO A 2 3.57 10.46 8.48
CA PRO A 2 2.37 9.65 8.33
C PRO A 2 2.76 8.33 7.62
N ILE A 3 2.96 7.28 8.41
CA ILE A 3 2.98 5.90 7.93
C ILE A 3 1.54 5.45 7.73
N TYR A 4 1.26 4.85 6.59
CA TYR A 4 -0.03 4.21 6.31
C TYR A 4 0.18 2.71 6.16
N GLU A 5 -0.72 1.94 6.75
CA GLU A 5 -0.78 0.50 6.54
C GLU A 5 -1.70 0.21 5.36
N TYR A 6 -1.27 -0.72 4.52
CA TYR A 6 -2.02 -1.15 3.34
C TYR A 6 -2.18 -2.66 3.36
N LEU A 7 -3.37 -3.14 3.00
CA LEU A 7 -3.66 -4.56 2.81
C LEU A 7 -3.78 -4.87 1.32
N CYS A 8 -2.96 -5.79 0.82
CA CYS A 8 -3.09 -6.23 -0.56
C CYS A 8 -4.26 -7.22 -0.73
N CYS A 9 -5.19 -6.92 -1.64
CA CYS A 9 -6.33 -7.79 -1.93
C CYS A 9 -5.93 -9.05 -2.73
N CYS A 10 -4.73 -9.10 -3.32
CA CYS A 10 -4.28 -10.23 -4.14
C CYS A 10 -3.53 -11.29 -3.31
N CYS A 11 -2.56 -10.88 -2.50
CA CYS A 11 -1.74 -11.80 -1.70
C CYS A 11 -2.10 -11.78 -0.21
N ASN A 12 -3.06 -10.95 0.20
CA ASN A 12 -3.48 -10.78 1.60
C ASN A 12 -2.33 -10.40 2.55
N GLN A 13 -1.28 -9.75 2.03
CA GLN A 13 -0.17 -9.25 2.84
C GLN A 13 -0.44 -7.80 3.25
N CYS A 14 -0.23 -7.51 4.53
CA CYS A 14 -0.17 -6.16 5.06
C CYS A 14 1.24 -5.60 4.86
N PHE A 15 1.34 -4.33 4.47
CA PHE A 15 2.60 -3.63 4.38
C PHE A 15 2.44 -2.17 4.78
N GLU A 16 3.47 -1.62 5.39
CA GLU A 16 3.55 -0.21 5.76
C GLU A 16 4.26 0.57 4.65
N THR A 17 3.67 1.70 4.23
CA THR A 17 4.32 2.63 3.29
C THR A 17 4.31 4.05 3.83
N LEU A 18 5.41 4.75 3.58
CA LEU A 18 5.54 6.18 3.83
C LEU A 18 4.90 6.93 2.66
N VAL A 19 3.71 7.48 2.90
CA VAL A 19 3.04 8.33 1.92
C VAL A 19 3.42 9.77 2.20
N PHE A 20 4.15 10.38 1.27
CA PHE A 20 4.57 11.77 1.42
C PHE A 20 3.43 12.75 1.13
N ARG A 21 2.49 12.38 0.26
CA ARG A 21 1.31 13.20 -0.09
C ARG A 21 0.06 12.33 -0.17
N SER A 22 -1.02 12.77 0.48
CA SER A 22 -2.31 12.04 0.48
C SER A 22 -2.96 11.90 -0.91
N ASP A 23 -2.51 12.67 -1.91
CA ASP A 23 -2.99 12.65 -3.30
C ASP A 23 -2.16 11.75 -4.24
N GLU A 24 -1.11 11.09 -3.75
CA GLU A 24 -0.36 10.13 -4.57
C GLU A 24 -1.16 8.82 -4.78
N PRO A 25 -1.01 8.18 -5.96
CA PRO A 25 -1.65 6.91 -6.22
C PRO A 25 -1.23 5.86 -5.18
N PRO A 26 -2.11 4.89 -4.85
CA PRO A 26 -1.78 3.82 -3.91
C PRO A 26 -0.48 3.12 -4.32
N PRO A 27 0.40 2.79 -3.37
CA PRO A 27 1.61 2.04 -3.67
C PRO A 27 1.25 0.64 -4.19
N GLN A 28 2.06 0.10 -5.09
CA GLN A 28 1.95 -1.31 -5.47
C GLN A 28 2.41 -2.20 -4.31
N CYS A 29 1.80 -3.37 -4.16
CA CYS A 29 2.18 -4.32 -3.14
C CYS A 29 3.63 -4.80 -3.37
N PRO A 30 4.55 -4.66 -2.38
CA PRO A 30 5.94 -5.07 -2.55
C PRO A 30 6.14 -6.59 -2.62
N HIS A 31 5.14 -7.37 -2.20
CA HIS A 31 5.21 -8.84 -2.20
C HIS A 31 4.82 -9.47 -3.53
N CYS A 32 3.83 -8.90 -4.23
CA CYS A 32 3.28 -9.50 -5.45
C CYS A 32 3.22 -8.55 -6.65
N GLY A 33 3.44 -7.25 -6.46
CA GLY A 33 3.34 -6.23 -7.50
C GLY A 33 1.90 -5.83 -7.86
N ALA A 34 0.89 -6.28 -7.09
CA ALA A 34 -0.49 -5.90 -7.35
C ALA A 34 -0.77 -4.43 -7.00
N GLU A 35 -1.57 -3.77 -7.82
CA GLU A 35 -2.01 -2.37 -7.63
C GLU A 35 -3.29 -2.29 -6.79
N SER A 36 -3.99 -3.42 -6.60
CA SER A 36 -5.16 -3.53 -5.73
C SER A 36 -4.72 -3.69 -4.27
N VAL A 37 -4.66 -2.55 -3.58
CA VAL A 37 -4.37 -2.45 -2.15
C VAL A 37 -5.42 -1.57 -1.47
N GLU A 38 -5.83 -1.94 -0.27
CA GLU A 38 -6.75 -1.20 0.60
C GLU A 38 -5.97 -0.50 1.70
N ARG A 39 -6.48 0.63 2.19
CA ARG A 39 -5.87 1.49 3.23
C ARG A 39 -6.72 1.51 4.49
#